data_AF-A0A3D5P7D8-F1
#
_entry.id   AF-A0A3D5P7D8-F1
#
_cell.length_a   1.000
_cell.length_b   1.000
_cell.length_c   1.000
_cell.angle_alpha   90.00
_cell.angle_beta   90.00
_cell.angle_gamma   90.00
#
_symmetry.space_group_name_H-M   'P 1'
#
loop_
_entity.id
_entity.type
_entity.pdbx_description
1 polymer ?
#
loop_
_entity_poly.entity_id
_entity_poly.type
_entity_poly.pdbx_seq_one_letter_code
_entity_poly.pdbx_strand_id
1 'polypeptide(L)'
;MAACAGPESEEELRARALGIHERVITLDTHDDISPANFTAERNYTMDLETQVNLPKMVAGGLDVSWMIVYVGQGDLTEAGFDEAYRQAIGKFEAIHALTSEIAPDQIGLALTSEDVRRLSGEGKKVAMIGIENGYPVGMEIGRVKEFAERGGRYMSLAHNGHSQLSDSNTGEALEDWLHEGLSDLGREV
;
A
#
# COMPACT_ATOMS: atom_id res chain seq x y z
N MET A 1 -44.21 12.36 23.76
CA MET A 1 -43.29 11.37 24.34
C MET A 1 -42.61 10.66 23.18
N ALA A 2 -41.36 11.01 22.89
CA ALA A 2 -40.55 10.24 21.94
C ALA A 2 -40.17 8.92 22.62
N ALA A 3 -40.66 7.80 22.10
CA ALA A 3 -40.19 6.50 22.53
C ALA A 3 -38.69 6.41 22.17
N CYS A 4 -37.85 6.11 23.16
CA CYS A 4 -36.47 5.71 22.88
C CYS A 4 -36.53 4.49 21.98
N ALA A 5 -36.01 4.60 20.75
CA ALA A 5 -35.87 3.44 19.88
C ALA A 5 -35.07 2.36 20.62
N GLY A 6 -35.56 1.12 20.59
CA GLY A 6 -34.82 -0.03 21.14
C GLY A 6 -33.48 -0.22 20.42
N PRO A 7 -32.62 -1.14 20.91
CA PRO A 7 -31.38 -1.45 20.22
C PRO A 7 -31.69 -1.93 18.78
N GLU A 8 -30.91 -1.43 17.83
CA GLU A 8 -31.00 -1.77 16.41
C GLU A 8 -30.86 -3.29 16.22
N SER A 9 -31.70 -3.88 15.36
CA SER A 9 -31.57 -5.29 14.97
C SER A 9 -30.37 -5.52 14.05
N GLU A 10 -29.91 -6.76 13.92
CA GLU A 10 -28.79 -7.09 13.01
C GLU A 10 -29.10 -6.72 11.54
N GLU A 11 -30.35 -6.91 11.13
CA GLU A 11 -30.81 -6.55 9.78
C GLU A 11 -30.75 -5.04 9.54
N GLU A 12 -31.23 -4.25 10.48
CA GLU A 12 -31.16 -2.78 10.42
C GLU A 12 -29.70 -2.30 10.44
N LEU A 13 -28.86 -2.90 11.27
CA LEU A 13 -27.43 -2.60 11.35
C LEU A 13 -26.72 -2.90 10.03
N ARG A 14 -26.99 -4.06 9.41
CA ARG A 14 -26.44 -4.41 8.10
C ARG A 14 -26.94 -3.48 6.99
N ALA A 15 -28.24 -3.18 6.97
CA ALA A 15 -28.82 -2.27 5.99
C ALA A 15 -28.21 -0.86 6.11
N ARG A 16 -28.01 -0.38 7.33
CA ARG A 16 -27.34 0.91 7.59
C ARG A 16 -25.87 0.88 7.17
N ALA A 17 -25.14 -0.18 7.49
CA ALA A 17 -23.75 -0.36 7.11
C ALA A 17 -23.58 -0.39 5.57
N LEU A 18 -24.38 -1.20 4.87
CA LEU A 18 -24.37 -1.27 3.40
C LEU A 18 -24.72 0.08 2.77
N GLY A 19 -25.73 0.76 3.30
CA GLY A 19 -26.07 2.09 2.80
C GLY A 19 -24.92 3.09 2.96
N ILE A 20 -24.16 3.05 4.06
CA ILE A 20 -22.96 3.88 4.21
C ILE A 20 -21.90 3.47 3.19
N HIS A 21 -21.62 2.17 3.09
CA HIS A 21 -20.63 1.58 2.19
C HIS A 21 -20.85 2.00 0.73
N GLU A 22 -22.09 1.99 0.25
CA GLU A 22 -22.44 2.38 -1.12
C GLU A 22 -22.28 3.89 -1.43
N ARG A 23 -22.17 4.74 -0.41
CA ARG A 23 -22.13 6.21 -0.57
C ARG A 23 -20.76 6.82 -0.28
N VAL A 24 -19.81 6.04 0.22
CA VAL A 24 -18.46 6.49 0.55
C VAL A 24 -17.46 5.90 -0.43
N ILE A 25 -16.32 6.57 -0.57
CA ILE A 25 -15.15 5.96 -1.21
C ILE A 25 -14.46 5.13 -0.12
N THR A 26 -14.44 3.82 -0.29
CA THR A 26 -13.77 2.91 0.65
C THR A 26 -12.29 2.78 0.29
N LEU A 27 -11.45 2.63 1.31
CA LEU A 27 -10.00 2.62 1.14
C LEU A 27 -9.37 1.72 2.19
N ASP A 28 -8.46 0.85 1.73
CA ASP A 28 -7.53 0.13 2.59
C ASP A 28 -6.13 0.71 2.37
N THR A 29 -5.43 1.02 3.46
CA THR A 29 -4.11 1.66 3.42
C THR A 29 -2.95 0.70 3.21
N HIS A 30 -3.16 -0.62 3.23
CA HIS A 30 -2.03 -1.56 3.18
C HIS A 30 -2.39 -2.94 2.60
N ASP A 31 -2.30 -3.08 1.28
CA ASP A 31 -2.47 -4.36 0.57
C ASP A 31 -1.14 -4.86 -0.01
N ASP A 32 -0.61 -5.93 0.57
CA ASP A 32 0.59 -6.59 0.07
C ASP A 32 0.39 -7.19 -1.33
N ILE A 33 1.41 -6.98 -2.18
CA ILE A 33 1.41 -7.49 -3.54
C ILE A 33 2.65 -8.34 -3.84
N SER A 34 2.52 -9.20 -4.84
CA SER A 34 3.64 -9.94 -5.43
C SER A 34 3.69 -9.67 -6.92
N PRO A 35 4.83 -9.21 -7.49
CA PRO A 35 4.99 -9.01 -8.94
C PRO A 35 4.63 -10.25 -9.79
N ALA A 36 4.72 -11.46 -9.23
CA ALA A 36 4.31 -12.69 -9.90
C ALA A 36 2.80 -12.75 -10.21
N ASN A 37 1.99 -11.86 -9.62
CA ASN A 37 0.57 -11.69 -9.90
C ASN A 37 0.29 -10.47 -10.79
N PHE A 38 1.25 -10.05 -11.63
CA PHE A 38 1.11 -8.92 -12.55
C PHE A 38 1.69 -9.28 -13.93
N THR A 39 1.57 -10.54 -14.35
CA THR A 39 2.01 -11.00 -15.67
C THR A 39 0.85 -11.06 -16.66
N ALA A 40 1.15 -11.30 -17.94
CA ALA A 40 0.13 -11.49 -18.97
C ALA A 40 -0.81 -12.67 -18.66
N GLU A 41 -0.28 -13.75 -18.09
CA GLU A 41 -1.02 -14.99 -17.80
C GLU A 41 -1.65 -15.02 -16.41
N ARG A 42 -1.14 -14.20 -15.47
CA ARG A 42 -1.60 -14.17 -14.09
C ARG A 42 -1.57 -12.74 -13.57
N ASN A 43 -2.73 -12.12 -13.45
CA ASN A 43 -2.84 -10.76 -12.92
C ASN A 43 -4.12 -10.48 -12.14
N TYR A 44 -4.17 -9.31 -11.50
CA TYR A 44 -5.28 -8.89 -10.64
C TYR A 44 -6.60 -8.60 -11.36
N THR A 45 -6.69 -8.74 -12.69
CA THR A 45 -8.00 -8.83 -13.37
C THR A 45 -8.70 -10.17 -13.11
N MET A 46 -7.96 -11.17 -12.62
CA MET A 46 -8.45 -12.51 -12.33
C MET A 46 -8.81 -12.67 -10.86
N ASP A 47 -9.71 -13.61 -10.56
CA ASP A 47 -10.05 -13.99 -9.19
C ASP A 47 -8.98 -14.95 -8.63
N LEU A 48 -7.85 -14.37 -8.22
CA LEU A 48 -6.73 -15.11 -7.62
C LEU A 48 -7.00 -15.45 -6.15
N GLU A 49 -6.21 -16.35 -5.58
CA GLU A 49 -6.29 -16.69 -4.15
C GLU A 49 -5.84 -15.56 -3.21
N THR A 50 -5.18 -14.51 -3.73
CA THR A 50 -4.82 -13.30 -2.95
C THR A 50 -6.08 -12.62 -2.42
N GLN A 51 -6.00 -11.98 -1.24
CA GLN A 51 -7.17 -11.36 -0.61
C GLN A 51 -7.70 -10.14 -1.36
N VAL A 52 -6.82 -9.46 -2.11
CA VAL A 52 -7.18 -8.33 -2.98
C VAL A 52 -6.85 -8.66 -4.44
N ASN A 53 -7.82 -8.41 -5.31
CA ASN A 53 -7.79 -8.40 -6.77
C ASN A 53 -9.04 -7.65 -7.27
N LEU A 54 -9.12 -7.28 -8.55
CA LEU A 54 -10.23 -6.48 -9.07
C LEU A 54 -11.61 -7.15 -8.89
N PRO A 55 -11.79 -8.46 -9.15
CA PRO A 55 -13.06 -9.14 -8.84
C PRO A 55 -13.49 -8.98 -7.37
N LYS A 56 -12.56 -9.15 -6.42
CA LYS A 56 -12.84 -9.01 -5.00
C LYS A 56 -13.07 -7.56 -4.58
N MET A 57 -12.35 -6.60 -5.17
CA MET A 57 -12.59 -5.17 -4.95
C MET A 57 -13.99 -4.75 -5.42
N VAL A 58 -14.46 -5.29 -6.55
CA VAL A 58 -15.82 -5.07 -7.04
C VAL A 58 -16.84 -5.73 -6.11
N ALA A 59 -16.66 -7.01 -5.78
CA ALA A 59 -17.61 -7.75 -4.94
C ALA A 59 -17.71 -7.19 -3.50
N GLY A 60 -16.58 -6.76 -2.93
CA GLY A 60 -16.51 -6.19 -1.59
C GLY A 60 -16.76 -4.68 -1.54
N GLY A 61 -16.92 -4.01 -2.69
CA GLY A 61 -17.05 -2.55 -2.75
C GLY A 61 -15.83 -1.81 -2.18
N LEU A 62 -14.61 -2.34 -2.39
CA LEU A 62 -13.35 -1.63 -2.10
C LEU A 62 -13.00 -0.75 -3.30
N ASP A 63 -12.86 0.55 -3.10
CA ASP A 63 -12.60 1.50 -4.19
C ASP A 63 -11.13 1.83 -4.36
N VAL A 64 -10.40 1.97 -3.24
CA VAL A 64 -8.98 2.33 -3.23
C VAL A 64 -8.18 1.26 -2.51
N SER A 65 -7.16 0.72 -3.19
CA SER A 65 -6.18 -0.20 -2.63
C SER A 65 -4.82 0.48 -2.64
N TRP A 66 -4.19 0.63 -1.47
CA TRP A 66 -2.79 1.00 -1.37
C TRP A 66 -1.94 -0.26 -1.58
N MET A 67 -1.41 -0.42 -2.78
CA MET A 67 -0.59 -1.56 -3.17
C MET A 67 0.85 -1.34 -2.71
N ILE A 68 1.37 -2.28 -1.93
CA ILE A 68 2.58 -2.04 -1.14
C ILE A 68 3.85 -2.50 -1.84
N VAL A 69 4.77 -1.55 -1.99
CA VAL A 69 6.18 -1.80 -2.32
C VAL A 69 6.89 -2.21 -1.04
N TYR A 70 6.64 -3.44 -0.60
CA TYR A 70 7.26 -4.04 0.58
C TYR A 70 8.61 -4.65 0.23
N VAL A 71 9.63 -4.44 1.06
CA VAL A 71 10.88 -5.22 1.02
C VAL A 71 11.29 -5.61 2.43
N GLY A 72 11.52 -6.91 2.64
CA GLY A 72 11.96 -7.43 3.94
C GLY A 72 13.32 -6.87 4.35
N GLN A 73 13.51 -6.73 5.66
CA GLN A 73 14.79 -6.26 6.19
C GLN A 73 15.89 -7.29 5.94
N GLY A 74 17.07 -6.82 5.57
CA GLY A 74 18.29 -7.62 5.41
C GLY A 74 19.50 -6.91 6.04
N ASP A 75 20.69 -7.46 5.77
CA ASP A 75 21.95 -6.92 6.26
C ASP A 75 22.22 -5.52 5.70
N LEU A 76 22.61 -4.57 6.56
CA LEU A 76 22.91 -3.18 6.19
C LEU A 76 24.25 -3.07 5.44
N THR A 77 24.27 -3.61 4.22
CA THR A 77 25.42 -3.68 3.32
C THR A 77 25.03 -3.17 1.93
N GLU A 78 26.00 -2.72 1.14
CA GLU A 78 25.78 -2.27 -0.24
C GLU A 78 25.02 -3.31 -1.08
N ALA A 79 25.44 -4.58 -1.03
CA ALA A 79 24.76 -5.68 -1.72
C ALA A 79 23.31 -5.89 -1.24
N GLY A 80 23.07 -5.73 0.07
CA GLY A 80 21.73 -5.81 0.66
C GLY A 80 20.81 -4.70 0.17
N PHE A 81 21.31 -3.45 0.14
CA PHE A 81 20.57 -2.29 -0.36
C PHE A 81 20.27 -2.39 -1.86
N ASP A 82 21.21 -2.92 -2.67
CA ASP A 82 21.02 -3.07 -4.12
C ASP A 82 19.98 -4.13 -4.47
N GLU A 83 19.97 -5.25 -3.74
CA GLU A 83 18.92 -6.25 -3.86
C GLU A 83 17.56 -5.67 -3.43
N ALA A 84 17.52 -4.97 -2.30
CA ALA A 84 16.30 -4.34 -1.81
C ALA A 84 15.72 -3.32 -2.81
N TYR A 85 16.59 -2.49 -3.39
CA TYR A 85 16.21 -1.54 -4.45
C TYR A 85 15.61 -2.27 -5.66
N ARG A 86 16.26 -3.32 -6.19
CA ARG A 86 15.71 -4.07 -7.34
C ARG A 86 14.34 -4.67 -7.05
N GLN A 87 14.14 -5.21 -5.85
CA GLN A 87 12.83 -5.73 -5.44
C GLN A 87 11.76 -4.64 -5.34
N ALA A 88 12.13 -3.45 -4.85
CA ALA A 88 11.21 -2.31 -4.79
C ALA A 88 10.82 -1.85 -6.20
N ILE A 89 11.79 -1.69 -7.10
CA ILE A 89 11.54 -1.29 -8.50
C ILE A 89 10.60 -2.28 -9.20
N GLY A 90 10.83 -3.59 -9.04
CA GLY A 90 9.93 -4.59 -9.63
C GLY A 90 8.47 -4.49 -9.15
N LYS A 91 8.23 -4.03 -7.92
CA LYS A 91 6.87 -3.81 -7.40
C LYS A 91 6.26 -2.51 -7.95
N PHE A 92 7.03 -1.42 -8.04
CA PHE A 92 6.58 -0.21 -8.74
C PHE A 92 6.17 -0.53 -10.18
N GLU A 93 7.03 -1.24 -10.92
CA GLU A 93 6.76 -1.65 -12.31
C GLU A 93 5.51 -2.52 -12.43
N ALA A 94 5.30 -3.47 -11.50
CA ALA A 94 4.09 -4.28 -11.46
C ALA A 94 2.81 -3.45 -11.30
N ILE A 95 2.80 -2.48 -10.39
CA ILE A 95 1.63 -1.59 -10.17
C ILE A 95 1.38 -0.70 -11.39
N HIS A 96 2.45 -0.16 -11.99
CA HIS A 96 2.33 0.60 -13.24
C HIS A 96 1.78 -0.26 -14.37
N ALA A 97 2.27 -1.49 -14.55
CA ALA A 97 1.77 -2.42 -15.56
C ALA A 97 0.27 -2.71 -15.36
N LEU A 98 -0.18 -2.91 -14.12
CA LEU A 98 -1.61 -3.10 -13.84
C LEU A 98 -2.45 -1.93 -14.36
N THR A 99 -2.04 -0.71 -14.02
CA THR A 99 -2.83 0.50 -14.21
C THR A 99 -2.72 1.12 -15.60
N SER A 100 -1.65 0.83 -16.35
CA SER A 100 -1.41 1.42 -17.67
C SER A 100 -1.53 0.45 -18.83
N GLU A 101 -1.34 -0.85 -18.61
CA GLU A 101 -1.28 -1.85 -19.69
C GLU A 101 -2.34 -2.95 -19.50
N ILE A 102 -2.38 -3.59 -18.33
CA ILE A 102 -3.20 -4.78 -18.08
C ILE A 102 -4.68 -4.41 -17.92
N ALA A 103 -4.97 -3.35 -17.16
CA ALA A 103 -6.33 -3.01 -16.76
C ALA A 103 -6.63 -1.48 -16.75
N PRO A 104 -6.17 -0.69 -17.72
CA PRO A 104 -6.31 0.77 -17.69
C PRO A 104 -7.78 1.26 -17.69
N ASP A 105 -8.71 0.44 -18.18
CA ASP A 105 -10.14 0.73 -18.17
C ASP A 105 -10.82 0.39 -16.84
N GLN A 106 -10.18 -0.40 -15.98
CA GLN A 106 -10.76 -0.89 -14.72
C GLN A 106 -10.15 -0.27 -13.47
N ILE A 107 -8.85 0.07 -13.51
CA ILE A 107 -8.12 0.64 -12.38
C ILE A 107 -7.12 1.70 -12.84
N GLY A 108 -7.02 2.80 -12.08
CA GLY A 108 -6.05 3.87 -12.34
C GLY A 108 -5.13 4.14 -11.15
N LEU A 109 -3.92 4.64 -11.43
CA LEU A 109 -2.99 5.11 -10.41
C LEU A 109 -3.37 6.53 -9.97
N ALA A 110 -3.60 6.73 -8.67
CA ALA A 110 -3.82 8.04 -8.08
C ALA A 110 -2.59 8.54 -7.33
N LEU A 111 -2.25 9.81 -7.54
CA LEU A 111 -1.14 10.48 -6.86
C LEU A 111 -1.63 11.49 -5.81
N THR A 112 -2.90 11.85 -5.88
CA THR A 112 -3.54 12.84 -5.03
C THR A 112 -4.96 12.39 -4.67
N SER A 113 -5.54 13.02 -3.64
CA SER A 113 -6.94 12.77 -3.31
C SER A 113 -7.92 13.26 -4.41
N GLU A 114 -7.50 14.22 -5.24
CA GLU A 114 -8.28 14.66 -6.40
C GLU A 114 -8.32 13.57 -7.48
N ASP A 115 -7.19 12.90 -7.74
CA ASP A 115 -7.14 11.74 -8.63
C ASP A 115 -8.04 10.61 -8.15
N VAL A 116 -8.04 10.32 -6.83
CA VAL A 116 -8.93 9.31 -6.24
C VAL A 116 -10.39 9.61 -6.57
N ARG A 117 -10.84 10.85 -6.31
CA ARG A 117 -12.22 11.27 -6.58
C ARG A 117 -12.55 11.22 -8.06
N ARG A 118 -11.62 11.66 -8.92
CA ARG A 118 -11.80 11.64 -10.37
C ARG A 118 -11.94 10.21 -10.90
N LEU A 119 -11.01 9.32 -10.57
CA LEU A 119 -11.03 7.93 -11.02
C LEU A 119 -12.24 7.15 -10.49
N SER A 120 -12.59 7.34 -9.21
CA SER A 120 -13.81 6.76 -8.64
C SER A 120 -15.07 7.26 -9.35
N GLY A 121 -15.13 8.56 -9.68
CA GLY A 121 -16.23 9.15 -10.47
C GLY A 121 -16.30 8.65 -11.92
N GLU A 122 -15.18 8.21 -12.49
CA GLU A 122 -15.10 7.51 -13.79
C GLU A 122 -15.55 6.04 -13.70
N GLY A 123 -15.87 5.53 -12.50
CA GLY A 123 -16.24 4.14 -12.25
C GLY A 123 -15.05 3.18 -12.17
N LYS A 124 -13.82 3.70 -12.08
CA LYS A 124 -12.60 2.89 -11.95
C LYS A 124 -12.30 2.61 -10.48
N LYS A 125 -11.65 1.47 -10.24
CA LYS A 125 -10.90 1.24 -9.00
C LYS A 125 -9.63 2.09 -8.99
N VAL A 126 -9.06 2.27 -7.81
CA VAL A 126 -7.90 3.14 -7.63
C VAL A 126 -6.78 2.37 -6.96
N ALA A 127 -5.61 2.38 -7.59
CA ALA A 127 -4.36 1.99 -6.96
C ALA A 127 -3.67 3.25 -6.40
N MET A 128 -3.19 3.17 -5.16
CA MET A 128 -2.20 4.09 -4.60
C MET A 128 -0.97 3.27 -4.18
N ILE A 129 0.19 3.93 -4.02
CA ILE A 129 1.44 3.22 -3.73
C ILE A 129 1.98 3.65 -2.37
N GLY A 130 2.11 2.68 -1.47
CA GLY A 130 2.85 2.81 -0.21
C GLY A 130 4.19 2.08 -0.31
N ILE A 131 5.23 2.62 0.31
CA ILE A 131 6.50 1.92 0.50
C ILE A 131 6.54 1.39 1.93
N GLU A 132 6.76 0.09 2.09
CA GLU A 132 6.96 -0.51 3.40
C GLU A 132 8.42 -0.93 3.56
N ASN A 133 9.03 -0.38 4.60
CA ASN A 133 10.46 -0.40 4.91
C ASN A 133 11.28 0.60 4.08
N GLY A 134 12.04 1.46 4.77
CA GLY A 134 12.97 2.41 4.15
C GLY A 134 14.27 1.78 3.67
N TYR A 135 14.47 0.47 3.93
CA TYR A 135 15.65 -0.29 3.52
C TYR A 135 16.05 -0.15 2.03
N PRO A 136 15.12 -0.11 1.04
CA PRO A 136 15.46 0.07 -0.37
C PRO A 136 16.05 1.46 -0.72
N VAL A 137 15.89 2.47 0.16
CA VAL A 137 16.56 3.77 0.01
C VAL A 137 18.08 3.62 0.16
N GLY A 138 18.55 2.60 0.87
CA GLY A 138 19.97 2.43 1.18
C GLY A 138 20.54 3.70 1.80
N MET A 139 21.74 4.08 1.36
CA MET A 139 22.41 5.32 1.78
C MET A 139 22.17 6.49 0.81
N GLU A 140 21.28 6.32 -0.17
CA GLU A 140 21.07 7.25 -1.28
C GLU A 140 19.76 8.03 -1.10
N ILE A 141 19.82 9.16 -0.39
CA ILE A 141 18.63 9.99 -0.07
C ILE A 141 17.82 10.40 -1.31
N GLY A 142 18.48 10.53 -2.47
CA GLY A 142 17.82 10.82 -3.75
C GLY A 142 16.75 9.79 -4.14
N ARG A 143 16.82 8.55 -3.63
CA ARG A 143 15.81 7.51 -3.88
C ARG A 143 14.45 7.84 -3.26
N VAL A 144 14.38 8.65 -2.21
CA VAL A 144 13.09 9.14 -1.66
C VAL A 144 12.33 9.91 -2.73
N LYS A 145 13.02 10.84 -3.41
CA LYS A 145 12.44 11.60 -4.52
C LYS A 145 12.08 10.68 -5.68
N GLU A 146 12.96 9.75 -6.05
CA GLU A 146 12.70 8.79 -7.13
C GLU A 146 11.44 7.95 -6.85
N PHE A 147 11.30 7.40 -5.64
CA PHE A 147 10.13 6.62 -5.25
C PHE A 147 8.85 7.46 -5.25
N ALA A 148 8.93 8.73 -4.85
CA ALA A 148 7.82 9.66 -4.98
C ALA A 148 7.45 9.95 -6.45
N GLU A 149 8.43 10.08 -7.34
CA GLU A 149 8.22 10.26 -8.79
C GLU A 149 7.61 9.02 -9.44
N ARG A 150 7.92 7.82 -8.93
CA ARG A 150 7.26 6.55 -9.29
C ARG A 150 5.87 6.38 -8.69
N GLY A 151 5.39 7.37 -7.92
CA GLY A 151 4.03 7.40 -7.40
C GLY A 151 3.87 6.95 -5.95
N GLY A 152 4.95 6.65 -5.24
CA GLY A 152 4.92 6.42 -3.80
C GLY A 152 4.41 7.63 -3.01
N ARG A 153 3.47 7.43 -2.09
CA ARG A 153 2.83 8.52 -1.33
C ARG A 153 2.91 8.41 0.18
N TYR A 154 3.37 7.29 0.70
CA TYR A 154 3.92 7.19 2.04
C TYR A 154 5.10 6.21 2.05
N MET A 155 5.96 6.31 3.06
CA MET A 155 7.00 5.34 3.33
C MET A 155 7.09 5.07 4.84
N SER A 156 7.08 3.80 5.25
CA SER A 156 7.48 3.44 6.62
C SER A 156 9.01 3.35 6.72
N LEU A 157 9.59 3.84 7.81
CA LEU A 157 11.05 3.97 7.94
C LEU A 157 11.74 2.63 8.23
N ALA A 158 11.05 1.71 8.91
CA ALA A 158 11.51 0.36 9.22
C ALA A 158 10.31 -0.62 9.16
N HIS A 159 10.62 -1.91 9.11
CA HIS A 159 9.66 -3.01 9.25
C HIS A 159 10.16 -3.96 10.35
N ASN A 160 10.09 -5.28 10.18
CA ASN A 160 10.66 -6.26 11.11
C ASN A 160 12.20 -6.27 11.01
N GLY A 161 12.84 -5.46 11.87
CA GLY A 161 14.29 -5.23 11.91
C GLY A 161 14.66 -3.77 11.67
N HIS A 162 15.73 -3.30 12.33
CA HIS A 162 16.25 -1.94 12.19
C HIS A 162 16.69 -1.68 10.75
N SER A 163 16.31 -0.53 10.22
CA SER A 163 16.84 -0.05 8.94
C SER A 163 18.02 0.89 9.19
N GLN A 164 18.68 1.30 8.11
CA GLN A 164 19.69 2.37 8.15
C GLN A 164 19.10 3.74 8.50
N LEU A 165 17.77 3.89 8.51
CA LEU A 165 17.06 5.14 8.80
C LEU A 165 16.52 5.20 10.23
N SER A 166 16.00 4.07 10.73
CA SER A 166 15.24 4.04 11.99
C SER A 166 15.33 2.69 12.67
N ASP A 167 15.21 2.75 14.00
CA ASP A 167 14.91 1.57 14.78
C ASP A 167 13.51 1.04 14.48
N SER A 168 13.30 -0.25 14.77
CA SER A 168 12.07 -0.99 14.54
C SER A 168 11.48 -1.33 15.90
N ASN A 169 10.16 -1.41 15.96
CA ASN A 169 9.46 -1.86 17.17
C ASN A 169 9.86 -3.28 17.59
N THR A 170 10.38 -4.12 16.68
CA THR A 170 10.79 -5.50 17.04
C THR A 170 11.98 -5.54 17.99
N GLY A 171 12.79 -4.47 18.07
CA GLY A 171 13.89 -4.34 19.02
C GLY A 171 13.44 -3.93 20.43
N GLU A 172 12.26 -3.31 20.57
CA GLU A 172 11.81 -2.70 21.82
C GLU A 172 11.74 -3.69 23.00
N ALA A 173 11.16 -4.86 22.78
CA ALA A 173 11.03 -5.88 23.81
C ALA A 173 12.37 -6.48 24.28
N LEU A 174 13.43 -6.30 23.48
CA LEU A 174 14.77 -6.81 23.73
C LEU A 174 15.75 -5.71 24.17
N GLU A 175 15.27 -4.47 24.30
CA GLU A 175 16.11 -3.28 24.50
C GLU A 175 17.23 -3.16 23.44
N ASP A 176 16.93 -3.62 22.22
CA ASP A 176 17.83 -3.55 21.06
C ASP A 176 17.52 -2.29 20.26
N TRP A 177 18.49 -1.39 20.20
CA TRP A 177 18.40 -0.10 19.56
C TRP A 177 19.67 0.16 18.76
N LEU A 178 19.53 0.37 17.45
CA LEU A 178 20.66 0.68 16.57
C LEU A 178 20.95 2.19 16.56
N HIS A 179 19.90 3.02 16.63
CA HIS A 179 20.00 4.49 16.50
C HIS A 179 19.42 5.27 17.69
N GLU A 180 18.77 4.60 18.63
CA GLU A 180 17.93 5.23 19.67
C GLU A 180 16.79 6.07 19.09
N GLY A 181 16.16 5.55 18.03
CA GLY A 181 15.10 6.21 17.26
C GLY A 181 15.51 6.38 15.79
N LEU A 182 15.80 7.62 15.38
CA LEU A 182 16.24 7.95 14.01
C LEU A 182 17.75 8.08 13.94
N SER A 183 18.34 7.49 12.90
CA SER A 183 19.74 7.74 12.53
C SER A 183 19.92 9.17 12.00
N ASP A 184 21.16 9.62 11.83
CA ASP A 184 21.43 10.92 11.19
C ASP A 184 20.83 10.97 9.77
N LEU A 185 21.01 9.90 8.98
CA LEU A 185 20.40 9.77 7.66
C LEU A 185 18.87 9.77 7.73
N GLY A 186 18.29 9.08 8.72
CA GLY A 186 16.84 9.04 8.93
C GLY A 186 16.22 10.39 9.31
N ARG A 187 17.01 11.35 9.81
CA ARG A 187 16.57 12.73 10.05
C ARG A 187 16.63 13.60 8.80
N GLU A 188 17.48 13.25 7.83
CA GLU A 188 17.55 13.93 6.54
C GLU A 188 16.39 13.52 5.60
N VAL A 189 15.94 12.27 5.71
CA VAL A 189 14.77 11.70 5.02
C VAL A 189 13.47 12.32 5.53
#